data_AF-A0A1V2PGI9-F1
#
_entry.id   AF-A0A1V2PGI9-F1
#
_cell.length_a   1.000
_cell.length_b   1.000
_cell.length_c   1.000
_cell.angle_alpha   90.00
_cell.angle_beta   90.00
_cell.angle_gamma   90.00
#
_symmetry.space_group_name_H-M   'P 1'
#
loop_
_entity.id
_entity.type
_entity.pdbx_description
1 polymer ?
#
loop_
_entity_poly.entity_id
_entity_poly.type
_entity_poly.pdbx_seq_one_letter_code
_entity_poly.pdbx_strand_id
1 'polypeptide(L)'
;MTEPAFSEPPSPPPPPAPKRQPWLLYVIVLVAVAGAGVAVGALIWGGDSRNQATEPTPEEVRVQAARDLCVRSVNMYFNDRSGADEKMRQAADHLRGDPRFEKVEALTKRENYEKFKRIYANQPELLDLTRPESLPATVNLVVRDGSTGEEVAGALRRKFAQAEVQTLQPYCDNPPGDNPPGSLRPIPTS
;
A
#
# COMPACT_ATOMS: atom_id res chain seq x y z
N MET A 1 66.15 33.46 -25.15
CA MET A 1 64.82 32.90 -25.47
C MET A 1 63.81 33.94 -25.06
N THR A 2 63.05 34.42 -26.03
CA THR A 2 62.29 35.67 -26.00
C THR A 2 60.89 35.42 -25.45
N GLU A 3 60.51 36.15 -24.40
CA GLU A 3 59.20 36.10 -23.75
C GLU A 3 58.18 36.89 -24.60
N PRO A 4 57.00 36.35 -24.97
CA PRO A 4 56.03 37.08 -25.76
C PRO A 4 55.24 38.07 -24.90
N ALA A 5 55.22 39.33 -25.33
CA ALA A 5 54.46 40.41 -24.74
C ALA A 5 52.95 40.12 -24.84
N PHE A 6 52.29 40.06 -23.68
CA PHE A 6 50.84 39.93 -23.56
C PHE A 6 50.19 41.28 -23.83
N SER A 7 49.41 41.39 -24.91
CA SER A 7 48.69 42.62 -25.26
C SER A 7 47.48 42.81 -24.33
N GLU A 8 47.44 43.98 -23.69
CA GLU A 8 46.34 44.40 -22.81
C GLU A 8 45.04 44.59 -23.63
N PRO A 9 43.90 44.00 -23.21
CA PRO A 9 42.66 44.10 -23.96
C PRO A 9 42.07 45.52 -23.89
N PRO A 10 41.42 46.01 -24.97
CA PRO A 10 40.86 47.36 -25.00
C PRO A 10 39.72 47.52 -23.99
N SER A 11 39.74 48.63 -23.25
CA SER A 11 38.71 48.96 -22.27
C SER A 11 37.32 49.11 -22.92
N PRO A 12 36.26 48.58 -22.28
CA PRO A 12 34.91 48.69 -22.80
C PRO A 12 34.41 50.16 -22.75
N PRO A 13 33.55 50.56 -23.69
CA PRO A 13 32.99 51.91 -23.72
C PRO A 13 32.09 52.15 -22.49
N PRO A 14 32.01 53.41 -22.02
CA PRO A 14 31.17 53.76 -20.88
C PRO A 14 29.68 53.57 -21.21
N PRO A 15 28.87 53.13 -20.23
CA PRO A 15 27.44 52.90 -20.44
C PRO A 15 26.70 54.22 -20.69
N PRO A 16 25.62 54.21 -21.51
CA PRO A 16 24.82 55.39 -21.80
C PRO A 16 24.04 55.87 -20.56
N ALA A 17 23.93 57.20 -20.43
CA ALA A 17 23.23 57.86 -19.33
C ALA A 17 21.73 57.53 -19.32
N PRO A 18 21.13 57.27 -18.13
CA PRO A 18 19.71 56.89 -18.03
C PRO A 18 18.78 58.07 -18.38
N LYS A 19 17.95 57.88 -19.40
CA LYS A 19 16.83 58.77 -19.74
C LYS A 19 15.79 58.74 -18.61
N ARG A 20 15.51 59.89 -18.02
CA ARG A 20 14.38 60.09 -17.08
C ARG A 20 13.05 59.97 -17.83
N GLN A 21 12.59 58.74 -18.00
CA GLN A 21 11.25 58.43 -18.48
C GLN A 21 10.23 58.66 -17.35
N PRO A 22 9.03 59.22 -17.65
CA PRO A 22 8.03 59.56 -16.65
C PRO A 22 7.35 58.28 -16.12
N TRP A 23 8.03 57.61 -15.19
CA TRP A 23 7.59 56.44 -14.41
C TRP A 23 6.17 56.61 -13.83
N LEU A 24 5.73 57.84 -13.58
CA LEU A 24 4.41 58.14 -13.05
C LEU A 24 3.26 57.59 -13.92
N LEU A 25 3.41 57.52 -15.25
CA LEU A 25 2.36 56.98 -16.13
C LEU A 25 2.27 55.45 -16.06
N TYR A 26 3.39 54.75 -15.81
CA TYR A 26 3.37 53.30 -15.59
C TYR A 26 2.68 52.93 -14.27
N VAL A 27 2.89 53.71 -13.19
CA VAL A 27 2.24 53.44 -11.90
C VAL A 27 0.71 53.55 -12.01
N ILE A 28 0.19 54.53 -12.75
CA ILE A 28 -1.26 54.72 -12.90
C ILE A 28 -1.89 53.58 -13.72
N VAL A 29 -1.25 53.13 -14.80
CA VAL A 29 -1.73 51.98 -15.59
C VAL A 29 -1.64 50.67 -14.80
N LEU A 30 -0.57 50.46 -14.02
CA LEU A 30 -0.44 49.28 -13.16
C LEU A 30 -1.49 49.25 -12.06
N VAL A 31 -1.82 50.40 -11.45
CA VAL A 31 -2.85 50.50 -10.41
C VAL A 31 -4.27 50.34 -10.99
N ALA A 32 -4.52 50.79 -12.23
CA ALA A 32 -5.81 50.57 -12.89
C ALA A 32 -6.03 49.10 -13.31
N VAL A 33 -5.00 48.42 -13.81
CA VAL A 33 -5.06 46.98 -14.15
C VAL A 33 -5.09 46.12 -12.88
N ALA A 34 -4.38 46.51 -11.82
CA ALA A 34 -4.48 45.86 -10.51
C ALA A 34 -5.80 46.15 -9.78
N GLY A 35 -6.45 47.31 -10.02
CA GLY A 35 -7.69 47.71 -9.36
C GLY A 35 -8.94 47.03 -9.92
N ALA A 36 -9.00 46.76 -11.23
CA ALA A 36 -10.13 46.06 -11.85
C ALA A 36 -10.04 44.52 -11.75
N GLY A 37 -8.87 43.96 -11.44
CA GLY A 37 -8.68 42.50 -11.30
C GLY A 37 -9.07 41.93 -9.93
N VAL A 38 -9.16 42.76 -8.88
CA VAL A 38 -9.32 42.26 -7.50
C VAL A 38 -10.80 42.02 -7.12
N ALA A 39 -11.76 42.66 -7.80
CA ALA A 39 -13.18 42.42 -7.52
C ALA A 39 -13.71 41.10 -8.12
N VAL A 40 -13.08 40.55 -9.17
CA VAL A 40 -13.44 39.23 -9.72
C VAL A 40 -12.57 38.11 -9.14
N GLY A 41 -11.32 38.41 -8.75
CA GLY A 41 -10.46 37.44 -8.06
C GLY A 41 -10.95 37.05 -6.66
N ALA A 42 -11.60 37.96 -5.92
CA ALA A 42 -12.08 37.69 -4.57
C ALA A 42 -13.29 36.72 -4.51
N LEU A 43 -14.08 36.59 -5.59
CA LEU A 43 -15.14 35.58 -5.66
C LEU A 43 -14.63 34.20 -6.12
N ILE A 44 -13.41 34.12 -6.69
CA ILE A 44 -12.78 32.86 -7.09
C ILE A 44 -11.79 32.36 -6.02
N TRP A 45 -11.28 33.23 -5.14
CA TRP A 45 -10.36 32.89 -4.05
C TRP A 45 -10.98 32.95 -2.63
N GLY A 46 -12.21 33.45 -2.49
CA GLY A 46 -12.99 33.44 -1.25
C GLY A 46 -13.80 32.16 -1.02
N GLY A 47 -13.71 31.19 -1.94
CA GLY A 47 -14.12 29.81 -1.71
C GLY A 47 -13.07 29.14 -0.83
N ASP A 48 -13.07 29.52 0.45
CA ASP A 48 -12.38 28.82 1.54
C ASP A 48 -13.05 27.44 1.67
N SER A 49 -12.79 26.57 0.68
CA SER A 49 -12.91 25.13 0.74
C SER A 49 -11.88 24.68 1.76
N ARG A 50 -12.12 25.07 3.00
CA ARG A 50 -11.55 24.47 4.19
C ARG A 50 -11.69 23.00 3.92
N ASN A 51 -10.55 22.36 3.78
CA ASN A 51 -10.37 20.95 3.95
C ASN A 51 -10.92 20.62 5.34
N GLN A 52 -12.26 20.58 5.47
CA GLN A 52 -12.92 19.89 6.55
C GLN A 52 -12.43 18.48 6.32
N ALA A 53 -11.41 18.10 7.09
CA ALA A 53 -11.01 16.72 7.26
C ALA A 53 -12.29 16.05 7.76
N THR A 54 -13.08 15.55 6.83
CA THR A 54 -14.26 14.75 7.14
C THR A 54 -13.73 13.65 8.01
N GLU A 55 -14.13 13.65 9.28
CA GLU A 55 -13.76 12.57 10.18
C GLU A 55 -14.20 11.26 9.51
N PRO A 56 -13.32 10.25 9.46
CA PRO A 56 -13.68 8.99 8.84
C PRO A 56 -14.93 8.45 9.52
N THR A 57 -15.91 8.09 8.70
CA THR A 57 -17.14 7.47 9.17
C THR A 57 -16.80 6.15 9.89
N PRO A 58 -17.65 5.70 10.83
CA PRO A 58 -17.42 4.42 11.51
C PRO A 58 -17.28 3.22 10.55
N GLU A 59 -17.86 3.31 9.35
CA GLU A 59 -17.71 2.31 8.30
C GLU A 59 -16.30 2.33 7.69
N GLU A 60 -15.80 3.50 7.31
CA GLU A 60 -14.44 3.67 6.79
C GLU A 60 -13.38 3.18 7.78
N VAL A 61 -13.57 3.47 9.09
CA VAL A 61 -12.67 2.97 10.14
C VAL A 61 -12.65 1.43 10.19
N ARG A 62 -13.81 0.77 10.04
CA ARG A 62 -13.88 -0.70 10.02
C ARG A 62 -13.23 -1.30 8.78
N VAL A 63 -13.45 -0.68 7.62
CA VAL A 63 -12.83 -1.10 6.36
C VAL A 63 -11.31 -0.97 6.44
N GLN A 64 -10.80 0.14 6.99
CA GLN A 64 -9.38 0.35 7.20
C GLN A 64 -8.80 -0.69 8.16
N ALA A 65 -9.44 -0.94 9.31
CA ALA A 65 -8.99 -1.96 10.26
C ALA A 65 -8.96 -3.37 9.64
N ALA A 66 -9.94 -3.71 8.80
CA ALA A 66 -9.98 -4.97 8.08
C ALA A 66 -8.85 -5.08 7.05
N ARG A 67 -8.57 -3.99 6.32
CA ARG A 67 -7.44 -3.90 5.38
C ARG A 67 -6.10 -4.07 6.10
N ASP A 68 -5.92 -3.40 7.24
CA ASP A 68 -4.69 -3.49 8.03
C ASP A 68 -4.45 -4.91 8.54
N LEU A 69 -5.50 -5.60 9.03
CA LEU A 69 -5.40 -7.01 9.40
C LEU A 69 -5.06 -7.91 8.21
N CYS A 70 -5.62 -7.62 7.03
CA CYS A 70 -5.37 -8.38 5.81
C CYS A 70 -3.90 -8.27 5.38
N VAL A 71 -3.34 -7.07 5.32
CA VAL A 71 -1.93 -6.82 4.91
C VAL A 71 -0.93 -7.41 5.92
N ARG A 72 -1.30 -7.46 7.21
CA ARG A 72 -0.48 -8.04 8.28
C ARG A 72 -0.65 -9.56 8.43
N SER A 73 -1.55 -10.17 7.68
CA SER A 73 -1.81 -11.61 7.80
C SER A 73 -0.86 -12.46 6.96
N VAL A 74 -0.33 -13.52 7.56
CA VAL A 74 0.54 -14.49 6.90
C VAL A 74 0.05 -15.89 7.24
N ASN A 75 -0.11 -16.74 6.23
CA ASN A 75 -0.52 -18.13 6.42
C ASN A 75 0.64 -19.06 6.08
N MET A 76 0.90 -20.03 6.94
CA MET A 76 1.86 -21.10 6.72
C MET A 76 1.13 -22.44 6.59
N TYR A 77 1.38 -23.17 5.51
CA TYR A 77 0.75 -24.46 5.23
C TYR A 77 1.76 -25.58 5.33
N PHE A 78 1.38 -26.64 6.05
CA PHE A 78 2.16 -27.85 6.24
C PHE A 78 1.46 -28.99 5.50
N ASN A 79 1.93 -29.26 4.27
CA ASN A 79 1.32 -30.19 3.32
C ASN A 79 1.77 -31.65 3.49
N ASP A 80 2.66 -31.94 4.44
CA ASP A 80 3.18 -33.30 4.62
C ASP A 80 2.05 -34.32 4.84
N ARG A 81 2.15 -35.49 4.21
CA ARG A 81 1.17 -36.56 4.38
C ARG A 81 1.22 -37.11 5.80
N SER A 82 2.42 -37.23 6.37
CA SER A 82 2.64 -37.68 7.74
C SER A 82 3.32 -36.60 8.58
N GLY A 83 2.87 -36.44 9.83
CA GLY A 83 3.51 -35.51 10.78
C GLY A 83 3.31 -34.01 10.49
N ALA A 84 2.43 -33.62 9.55
CA ALA A 84 2.12 -32.21 9.31
C ALA A 84 1.63 -31.48 10.57
N ASP A 85 0.72 -32.09 11.33
CA ASP A 85 0.20 -31.51 12.57
C ASP A 85 1.30 -31.29 13.61
N GLU A 86 2.25 -32.23 13.70
CA GLU A 86 3.37 -32.15 14.66
C GLU A 86 4.37 -31.05 14.26
N LYS A 87 4.75 -31.02 12.98
CA LYS A 87 5.60 -29.95 12.42
C LYS A 87 4.96 -28.58 12.58
N MET A 88 3.65 -28.49 12.37
CA MET A 88 2.85 -27.28 12.54
C MET A 88 2.86 -26.83 14.01
N ARG A 89 2.63 -27.75 14.98
CA ARG A 89 2.69 -27.42 16.42
C ARG A 89 4.06 -26.91 16.82
N GLN A 90 5.12 -27.58 16.42
CA GLN A 90 6.50 -27.15 16.72
C GLN A 90 6.80 -25.76 16.13
N ALA A 91 6.35 -25.49 14.91
CA ALA A 91 6.49 -24.17 14.31
C ALA A 91 5.69 -23.11 15.08
N ALA A 92 4.43 -23.41 15.45
CA ALA A 92 3.59 -22.51 16.21
C ALA A 92 4.18 -22.21 17.60
N ASP A 93 4.71 -23.21 18.29
CA ASP A 93 5.38 -23.05 19.59
C ASP A 93 6.58 -22.10 19.47
N HIS A 94 7.40 -22.27 18.41
CA HIS A 94 8.51 -21.35 18.13
C HIS A 94 8.02 -19.91 17.87
N LEU A 95 6.94 -19.78 17.09
CA LEU A 95 6.42 -18.47 16.64
C LEU A 95 5.70 -17.70 17.74
N ARG A 96 5.08 -18.39 18.73
CA ARG A 96 4.45 -17.73 19.87
C ARG A 96 5.42 -16.93 20.73
N GLY A 97 6.70 -17.31 20.75
CA GLY A 97 7.75 -16.56 21.44
C GLY A 97 8.36 -15.41 20.64
N ASP A 98 7.98 -15.24 19.38
CA ASP A 98 8.56 -14.21 18.51
C ASP A 98 7.80 -12.88 18.67
N PRO A 99 8.45 -11.80 19.11
CA PRO A 99 7.79 -10.54 19.44
C PRO A 99 7.15 -9.84 18.23
N ARG A 100 7.49 -10.26 17.00
CA ARG A 100 6.94 -9.68 15.77
C ARG A 100 5.48 -10.06 15.53
N PHE A 101 4.97 -11.11 16.17
CA PHE A 101 3.59 -11.56 15.98
C PHE A 101 2.68 -11.06 17.10
N GLU A 102 1.51 -10.58 16.69
CA GLU A 102 0.41 -10.22 17.58
C GLU A 102 -0.42 -11.46 17.92
N LYS A 103 -0.68 -12.30 16.91
CA LYS A 103 -1.48 -13.51 17.03
C LYS A 103 -0.83 -14.66 16.27
N VAL A 104 -0.84 -15.84 16.90
CA VAL A 104 -0.39 -17.11 16.31
C VAL A 104 -1.48 -18.15 16.56
N GLU A 105 -2.16 -18.57 15.50
CA GLU A 105 -3.24 -19.55 15.56
C GLU A 105 -2.86 -20.80 14.77
N ALA A 106 -2.77 -21.92 15.48
CA ALA A 106 -2.45 -23.23 14.94
C ALA A 106 -3.73 -24.02 14.66
N LEU A 107 -3.85 -24.60 13.46
CA LEU A 107 -4.97 -25.45 13.06
C LEU A 107 -4.42 -26.77 12.51
N THR A 108 -4.75 -27.86 13.17
CA THR A 108 -4.48 -29.22 12.66
C THR A 108 -5.31 -29.50 11.40
N LYS A 109 -4.93 -30.53 10.62
CA LYS A 109 -5.71 -30.94 9.43
C LYS A 109 -7.19 -31.18 9.75
N ARG A 110 -7.45 -31.83 10.89
CA ARG A 110 -8.82 -32.11 11.35
C ARG A 110 -9.58 -30.84 11.71
N GLU A 111 -8.98 -29.92 12.45
CA GLU A 111 -9.61 -28.64 12.80
C GLU A 111 -9.87 -27.78 11.57
N ASN A 112 -8.94 -27.80 10.61
CA ASN A 112 -9.09 -27.10 9.35
C ASN A 112 -10.24 -27.69 8.52
N TYR A 113 -10.42 -29.01 8.54
CA TYR A 113 -11.59 -29.68 7.94
C TYR A 113 -12.90 -29.31 8.61
N GLU A 114 -12.95 -29.27 9.94
CA GLU A 114 -14.14 -28.80 10.65
C GLU A 114 -14.47 -27.34 10.32
N LYS A 115 -13.46 -26.48 10.20
CA LYS A 115 -13.64 -25.10 9.75
C LYS A 115 -14.14 -25.04 8.31
N PHE A 116 -13.57 -25.86 7.42
CA PHE A 116 -13.99 -25.97 6.02
C PHE A 116 -15.47 -26.36 5.91
N LYS A 117 -15.92 -27.38 6.64
CA LYS A 117 -17.33 -27.78 6.69
C LYS A 117 -18.27 -26.66 7.10
N ARG A 118 -17.87 -25.81 8.05
CA ARG A 118 -18.68 -24.66 8.48
C ARG A 118 -18.77 -23.59 7.38
N ILE A 119 -17.67 -23.29 6.70
CA ILE A 119 -17.63 -22.27 5.64
C ILE A 119 -18.46 -22.71 4.43
N TYR A 120 -18.35 -23.99 4.06
CA TYR A 120 -19.01 -24.56 2.89
C TYR A 120 -20.26 -25.37 3.24
N ALA A 121 -20.92 -25.08 4.37
CA ALA A 121 -22.11 -25.79 4.83
C ALA A 121 -23.26 -25.75 3.81
N ASN A 122 -23.30 -24.71 2.97
CA ASN A 122 -24.31 -24.51 1.93
C ASN A 122 -23.91 -25.08 0.56
N GLN A 123 -22.75 -25.76 0.46
CA GLN A 123 -22.19 -26.32 -0.78
C GLN A 123 -21.78 -27.79 -0.53
N PRO A 124 -22.76 -28.71 -0.36
CA PRO A 124 -22.50 -30.09 0.00
C PRO A 124 -21.59 -30.82 -1.02
N GLU A 125 -21.66 -30.46 -2.29
CA GLU A 125 -20.81 -31.00 -3.35
C GLU A 125 -19.31 -30.79 -3.09
N LEU A 126 -18.92 -29.68 -2.45
CA LEU A 126 -17.53 -29.42 -2.07
C LEU A 126 -17.11 -30.23 -0.84
N LEU A 127 -18.05 -30.50 0.06
CA LEU A 127 -17.80 -31.31 1.26
C LEU A 127 -17.58 -32.78 0.89
N ASP A 128 -18.31 -33.30 -0.09
CA ASP A 128 -18.19 -34.68 -0.56
C ASP A 128 -16.87 -34.95 -1.28
N LEU A 129 -16.31 -33.94 -1.96
CA LEU A 129 -15.05 -34.05 -2.68
C LEU A 129 -13.83 -33.84 -1.79
N THR A 130 -14.00 -33.20 -0.64
CA THR A 130 -12.88 -32.81 0.24
C THR A 130 -12.72 -33.80 1.37
N ARG A 131 -11.51 -34.36 1.50
CA ARG A 131 -11.17 -35.25 2.62
C ARG A 131 -10.39 -34.49 3.69
N PRO A 132 -10.44 -34.91 4.97
CA PRO A 132 -9.64 -34.28 6.02
C PRO A 132 -8.14 -34.31 5.71
N GLU A 133 -7.64 -35.39 5.12
CA GLU A 133 -6.23 -35.57 4.78
C GLU A 133 -5.75 -34.69 3.62
N SER A 134 -6.66 -34.19 2.76
CA SER A 134 -6.33 -33.31 1.65
C SER A 134 -6.16 -31.85 2.08
N LEU A 135 -6.58 -31.49 3.30
CA LEU A 135 -6.34 -30.16 3.84
C LEU A 135 -5.00 -30.11 4.58
N PRO A 136 -4.22 -29.04 4.42
CA PRO A 136 -3.00 -28.84 5.19
C PRO A 136 -3.29 -28.49 6.64
N ALA A 137 -2.30 -28.77 7.50
CA ALA A 137 -2.25 -28.10 8.79
C ALA A 137 -1.76 -26.66 8.55
N THR A 138 -2.31 -25.69 9.27
CA THR A 138 -2.06 -24.27 9.01
C THR A 138 -1.63 -23.54 10.28
N VAL A 139 -0.70 -22.60 10.15
CA VAL A 139 -0.47 -21.56 11.15
C VAL A 139 -0.89 -20.23 10.54
N ASN A 140 -1.90 -19.60 11.12
CA ASN A 140 -2.33 -18.25 10.77
C ASN A 140 -1.61 -17.27 11.71
N LEU A 141 -0.91 -16.31 11.11
CA LEU A 141 -0.13 -15.31 11.82
C LEU A 141 -0.71 -13.92 11.54
N VAL A 142 -0.76 -13.10 12.57
CA VAL A 142 -0.97 -11.65 12.43
C VAL A 142 0.29 -10.97 12.93
N VAL A 143 0.95 -10.25 12.04
CA VAL A 143 2.14 -9.45 12.37
C VAL A 143 1.70 -8.22 13.16
N ARG A 144 2.48 -7.81 14.17
CA ARG A 144 2.22 -6.56 14.92
C ARG A 144 2.32 -5.34 14.01
N ASP A 145 1.73 -4.24 14.45
CA ASP A 145 1.85 -2.95 13.77
C ASP A 145 3.32 -2.53 13.61
N GLY A 146 3.62 -1.86 12.50
CA GLY A 146 4.98 -1.44 12.14
C GLY A 146 5.78 -2.46 11.32
N SER A 147 5.17 -3.57 10.90
CA SER A 147 5.74 -4.51 9.92
C SER A 147 4.66 -5.08 9.01
N THR A 148 5.03 -5.45 7.79
CA THR A 148 4.09 -6.06 6.82
C THR A 148 4.21 -7.58 6.80
N GLY A 149 3.15 -8.26 6.35
CA GLY A 149 3.20 -9.70 6.15
C GLY A 149 4.29 -10.12 5.16
N GLU A 150 4.52 -9.31 4.11
CA GLU A 150 5.51 -9.56 3.07
C GLU A 150 6.95 -9.53 3.59
N GLU A 151 7.30 -8.53 4.41
CA GLU A 151 8.61 -8.42 5.06
C GLU A 151 8.94 -9.65 5.89
N VAL A 152 7.96 -10.13 6.67
CA VAL A 152 8.15 -11.28 7.57
C VAL A 152 8.11 -12.61 6.81
N ALA A 153 7.30 -12.72 5.75
CA ALA A 153 7.14 -13.95 4.98
C ALA A 153 8.45 -14.45 4.38
N GLY A 154 9.32 -13.54 3.90
CA GLY A 154 10.64 -13.92 3.37
C GLY A 154 11.52 -14.63 4.41
N ALA A 155 11.52 -14.15 5.66
CA ALA A 155 12.25 -14.78 6.74
C ALA A 155 11.63 -16.13 7.15
N LEU A 156 10.30 -16.22 7.18
CA LEU A 156 9.59 -17.46 7.49
C LEU A 156 9.88 -18.56 6.46
N ARG A 157 9.87 -18.25 5.16
CA ARG A 157 10.18 -19.22 4.09
C ARG A 157 11.57 -19.83 4.24
N ARG A 158 12.57 -19.02 4.61
CA ARG A 158 13.93 -19.50 4.84
C ARG A 158 14.05 -20.38 6.07
N LYS A 159 13.34 -20.01 7.15
CA LYS A 159 13.42 -20.71 8.43
C LYS A 159 12.63 -22.03 8.45
N PHE A 160 11.50 -22.06 7.75
CA PHE A 160 10.58 -23.19 7.71
C PHE A 160 10.46 -23.70 6.27
N ALA A 161 11.54 -24.26 5.73
CA ALA A 161 11.59 -24.73 4.35
C ALA A 161 10.53 -25.81 4.02
N GLN A 162 10.02 -26.52 5.04
CA GLN A 162 8.96 -27.50 4.93
C GLN A 162 7.54 -26.90 4.87
N ALA A 163 7.40 -25.59 5.10
CA ALA A 163 6.13 -24.90 5.12
C ALA A 163 6.00 -24.00 3.89
N GLU A 164 4.83 -24.03 3.25
CA GLU A 164 4.48 -23.09 2.21
C GLU A 164 3.95 -21.81 2.87
N VAL A 165 4.59 -20.67 2.62
CA VAL A 165 4.22 -19.39 3.24
C VAL A 165 3.57 -18.48 2.21
N GLN A 166 2.31 -18.14 2.44
CA GLN A 166 1.51 -17.24 1.60
C GLN A 166 1.11 -15.98 2.38
N THR A 167 1.12 -14.85 1.67
CA THR A 167 0.66 -13.54 2.15
C THR A 167 -0.67 -13.22 1.48
N LEU A 168 -1.64 -12.69 2.23
CA LEU A 168 -2.95 -12.31 1.66
C LEU A 168 -2.93 -10.95 0.95
N GLN A 169 -1.80 -10.24 0.95
CA GLN A 169 -1.66 -8.87 0.46
C GLN A 169 -2.26 -8.60 -0.93
N PRO A 170 -2.08 -9.46 -1.98
CA PRO A 170 -2.68 -9.22 -3.29
C PRO A 170 -4.22 -9.13 -3.28
N TYR A 171 -4.87 -9.76 -2.31
CA TYR A 171 -6.33 -9.72 -2.14
C TYR A 171 -6.80 -8.49 -1.34
N CYS A 172 -5.91 -7.88 -0.54
CA CYS A 172 -6.25 -6.74 0.30
C CYS A 172 -6.32 -5.43 -0.52
N ASP A 173 -5.53 -5.33 -1.58
CA ASP A 173 -5.47 -4.14 -2.43
C ASP A 173 -6.65 -4.03 -3.41
N ASN A 174 -7.27 -5.16 -3.77
CA ASN A 174 -8.40 -5.25 -4.70
C ASN A 174 -9.54 -6.05 -4.05
N PRO A 175 -10.36 -5.43 -3.18
CA PRO A 175 -11.47 -6.14 -2.59
C PRO A 175 -12.44 -6.60 -3.70
N PRO A 176 -12.96 -7.84 -3.62
CA PRO A 176 -13.92 -8.36 -4.59
C PRO A 176 -15.22 -7.54 -4.51
N GLY A 177 -15.36 -6.58 -5.41
CA GLY A 177 -16.47 -5.63 -5.45
C GLY A 177 -16.15 -4.34 -6.20
N ASP A 178 -14.88 -3.95 -6.23
CA ASP A 178 -14.43 -2.72 -6.92
C ASP A 178 -14.02 -2.94 -8.38
N ASN A 179 -14.17 -4.16 -8.91
CA ASN A 179 -14.08 -4.35 -10.34
C ASN A 179 -15.26 -3.63 -10.98
N PRO A 180 -15.04 -2.58 -11.81
CA PRO A 180 -16.15 -1.97 -12.53
C PRO A 180 -16.85 -3.05 -13.33
N PRO A 181 -18.20 -3.09 -13.36
CA PRO A 181 -18.95 -4.02 -14.19
C PRO A 181 -18.54 -3.80 -15.65
N GLY A 182 -17.60 -4.59 -16.16
CA GLY A 182 -16.97 -4.37 -17.46
C GLY A 182 -15.53 -4.88 -17.59
N SER A 183 -14.81 -5.12 -16.49
CA SER A 183 -13.43 -5.69 -16.55
C SER A 183 -13.41 -7.23 -16.68
N LEU A 184 -14.28 -7.80 -17.52
CA LEU A 184 -14.13 -9.18 -17.95
C LEU A 184 -12.96 -9.21 -18.94
N ARG A 185 -11.79 -9.65 -18.47
CA ARG A 185 -10.69 -9.98 -19.36
C ARG A 185 -11.19 -11.05 -20.34
N PRO A 186 -10.95 -10.91 -21.66
CA PRO A 186 -11.38 -11.90 -22.64
C PRO A 186 -10.79 -13.27 -22.27
N ILE A 187 -11.65 -14.28 -22.16
CA ILE A 187 -11.24 -15.67 -21.95
C ILE A 187 -10.53 -16.09 -23.25
N PRO A 188 -9.26 -16.52 -23.20
CA PRO A 188 -8.60 -17.06 -24.38
C PRO A 188 -9.33 -18.35 -24.78
N THR A 189 -10.01 -18.31 -25.92
CA THR A 189 -10.53 -19.49 -26.60
C THR A 189 -9.35 -20.22 -27.22
N SER A 190 -9.00 -21.37 -26.64
CA SER A 190 -8.10 -22.36 -27.25
C SER A 190 -8.83 -23.20 -28.27
#